data_AF-A0A934AME4-F1
#
_entry.id   AF-A0A934AME4-F1
#
_cell.length_a   1.000
_cell.length_b   1.000
_cell.length_c   1.000
_cell.angle_alpha   90.00
_cell.angle_beta   90.00
_cell.angle_gamma   90.00
#
_symmetry.space_group_name_H-M   'P 1'
#
loop_
_entity.id
_entity.type
_entity.pdbx_description
1 polymer ?
#
loop_
_entity_poly.entity_id
_entity_poly.type
_entity_poly.pdbx_seq_one_letter_code
_entity_poly.pdbx_strand_id
1 'polypeptide(L)'
;MSADCRISPYIATFEPVKDRRGEYSDIIATLELRYHAFGTPKAEGFKFVGTLPISDVSVAEAGGKPMRFSQDAMRETRLSWKFDPPLQDSEAGIIIRFRIKGALGGDKDYNVFSAPWVSNFKVDVSDVTYRFVFPEGFTPSRVMLAGRKAEERTLPDGRRAFEFKSSSPGHAGFGVNFYPGLVVRKVPTVSSSSRSYGSGRRGQEVHPFWVATVLVTVGSFLIWGCYNCVKKGNCGSSGGGSSYSGGSSSSCSSCSSCSSCSSCGSCGG
;
A
#
# COMPACT_ATOMS: atom_id res chain seq x y z
N MET A 1 0.39 -12.74 -19.29
CA MET A 1 1.53 -13.31 -18.55
C MET A 1 1.00 -13.68 -17.18
N SER A 2 0.85 -14.98 -16.92
CA SER A 2 0.46 -15.48 -15.59
C SER A 2 1.50 -15.02 -14.58
N ALA A 3 1.09 -14.51 -13.42
CA ALA A 3 2.04 -14.25 -12.35
C ALA A 3 2.66 -15.57 -11.90
N ASP A 4 4.00 -15.65 -11.85
CA ASP A 4 4.76 -16.81 -11.32
C ASP A 4 4.52 -17.04 -9.82
N CYS A 5 3.61 -16.28 -9.21
CA CYS A 5 3.26 -16.33 -7.80
C CYS A 5 1.84 -15.82 -7.58
N ARG A 6 1.06 -16.54 -6.75
CA ARG A 6 -0.24 -16.08 -6.22
C ARG A 6 -0.30 -16.23 -4.70
N ILE A 7 -1.25 -15.56 -4.06
CA ILE A 7 -1.56 -15.71 -2.64
C ILE A 7 -3.00 -16.22 -2.48
N SER A 8 -3.18 -17.39 -1.87
CA SER A 8 -4.52 -17.92 -1.52
C SER A 8 -4.44 -18.99 -0.44
N PRO A 9 -5.13 -18.85 0.72
CA PRO A 9 -5.95 -17.70 1.11
C PRO A 9 -5.11 -16.50 1.59
N TYR A 10 -5.77 -15.34 1.69
CA TYR A 10 -5.26 -14.16 2.39
C TYR A 10 -6.21 -13.75 3.51
N ILE A 11 -5.73 -13.77 4.76
CA ILE A 11 -6.52 -13.38 5.92
C ILE A 11 -5.82 -12.18 6.60
N ALA A 12 -6.56 -11.10 6.83
CA ALA A 12 -6.08 -9.98 7.65
C ALA A 12 -7.00 -9.79 8.85
N THR A 13 -6.45 -9.99 10.04
CA THR A 13 -7.13 -9.83 11.32
C THR A 13 -6.65 -8.56 12.01
N PHE A 14 -7.58 -7.77 12.54
CA PHE A 14 -7.32 -6.53 13.25
C PHE A 14 -7.97 -6.56 14.62
N GLU A 15 -7.20 -6.27 15.66
CA GLU A 15 -7.64 -6.37 17.05
C GLU A 15 -7.27 -5.10 17.82
N PRO A 16 -8.24 -4.35 18.38
CA PRO A 16 -7.95 -3.25 19.28
C PRO A 16 -7.24 -3.74 20.53
N VAL A 17 -6.12 -3.09 20.85
CA VAL A 17 -5.36 -3.35 22.08
C VAL A 17 -5.07 -2.06 22.81
N LYS A 18 -4.88 -2.20 24.13
CA LYS A 18 -4.50 -1.09 24.97
C LYS A 18 -3.08 -0.62 24.63
N ASP A 19 -2.91 0.70 24.54
CA ASP A 19 -1.61 1.36 24.50
C ASP A 19 -0.96 1.35 25.89
N ARG A 20 0.21 2.00 26.02
CA ARG A 20 0.91 2.10 27.31
C ARG A 20 0.15 2.88 28.39
N ARG A 21 -0.90 3.63 28.03
CA ARG A 21 -1.78 4.36 28.96
C ARG A 21 -3.03 3.56 29.35
N GLY A 22 -3.21 2.36 28.80
CA GLY A 22 -4.39 1.54 29.05
C GLY A 22 -5.59 1.88 28.17
N GLU A 23 -5.43 2.74 27.16
CA GLU A 23 -6.49 3.12 26.22
C GLU A 23 -6.43 2.26 24.96
N TYR A 24 -7.58 1.85 24.39
CA TYR A 24 -7.65 1.04 23.16
C TYR A 24 -7.24 1.79 21.88
N SER A 25 -6.15 2.55 21.84
CA SER A 25 -5.76 3.33 20.66
C SER A 25 -4.96 2.56 19.60
N ASP A 26 -4.40 1.40 19.97
CA ASP A 26 -3.52 0.64 19.09
C ASP A 26 -4.29 -0.54 18.45
N ILE A 27 -3.81 -1.00 17.30
CA ILE A 27 -4.34 -2.19 16.62
C ILE A 27 -3.23 -3.21 16.47
N ILE A 28 -3.46 -4.46 16.89
CA ILE A 28 -2.66 -5.59 16.42
C ILE A 28 -3.22 -6.02 15.06
N ALA A 29 -2.36 -6.01 14.05
CA ALA A 29 -2.64 -6.57 12.74
C ALA A 29 -1.93 -7.91 12.62
N THR A 30 -2.66 -8.94 12.21
CA THR A 30 -2.14 -10.27 11.87
C THR A 30 -2.52 -10.58 10.43
N LEU A 31 -1.52 -10.77 9.58
CA LEU A 31 -1.68 -11.12 8.17
C LEU A 31 -1.26 -12.57 7.98
N GLU A 32 -2.15 -13.40 7.48
CA GLU A 32 -1.87 -14.78 7.11
C GLU A 32 -1.92 -14.86 5.57
N LEU A 33 -0.79 -15.21 4.97
CA LEU A 33 -0.62 -15.27 3.52
C LEU A 33 -0.14 -16.66 3.15
N ARG A 34 -0.83 -17.34 2.23
CA ARG A 34 -0.32 -18.57 1.63
C ARG A 34 0.18 -18.31 0.22
N TYR A 35 1.49 -18.31 0.06
CA TYR A 35 2.16 -18.19 -1.23
C TYR A 35 2.07 -19.49 -2.01
N HIS A 36 1.83 -19.38 -3.30
CA HIS A 36 2.00 -20.46 -4.28
C HIS A 36 2.95 -19.94 -5.36
N ALA A 37 4.12 -20.55 -5.51
CA ALA A 37 5.10 -20.19 -6.52
C ALA A 37 5.08 -21.22 -7.66
N PHE A 38 5.18 -20.77 -8.91
CA PHE A 38 5.14 -21.61 -10.11
C PHE A 38 6.26 -21.23 -11.07
N GLY A 39 7.05 -22.20 -11.53
CA GLY A 39 8.11 -22.05 -12.51
C GLY A 39 9.34 -21.30 -11.98
N THR A 40 9.18 -20.03 -11.62
CA THR A 40 10.27 -19.16 -11.16
C THR A 40 10.42 -19.24 -9.64
N PRO A 41 11.63 -19.52 -9.10
CA PRO A 41 11.86 -19.54 -7.66
C PRO A 41 11.53 -18.19 -6.99
N LYS A 42 10.72 -18.22 -5.93
CA LYS A 42 10.40 -17.08 -5.08
C LYS A 42 11.31 -17.06 -3.85
N ALA A 43 12.31 -16.19 -3.86
CA ALA A 43 13.27 -16.07 -2.75
C ALA A 43 12.82 -15.09 -1.64
N GLU A 44 11.89 -14.17 -1.93
CA GLU A 44 11.50 -13.13 -0.98
C GLU A 44 10.03 -12.71 -1.11
N GLY A 45 9.50 -12.12 -0.04
CA GLY A 45 8.18 -11.47 0.01
C GLY A 45 8.28 -10.09 0.64
N PHE A 46 7.29 -9.23 0.39
CA PHE A 46 7.19 -7.95 1.06
C PHE A 46 5.74 -7.45 1.13
N LYS A 47 5.47 -6.54 2.07
CA LYS A 47 4.21 -5.81 2.21
C LYS A 47 4.45 -4.38 2.71
N PHE A 48 3.75 -3.41 2.11
CA PHE A 48 3.65 -2.06 2.67
C PHE A 48 2.50 -2.02 3.68
N VAL A 49 2.74 -1.46 4.87
CA VAL A 49 1.79 -1.46 6.00
C VAL A 49 1.35 -0.06 6.43
N GLY A 50 1.32 0.86 5.47
CA GLY A 50 0.84 2.23 5.67
C GLY A 50 1.87 3.16 6.33
N THR A 51 1.39 4.33 6.76
CA THR A 51 2.22 5.45 7.24
C THR A 51 2.27 5.57 8.76
N LEU A 52 1.39 4.87 9.48
CA LEU A 52 1.36 4.93 10.94
C LEU A 52 2.56 4.19 11.54
N PRO A 53 3.09 4.65 12.69
CA PRO A 53 4.19 3.95 13.36
C PRO A 53 3.78 2.53 13.75
N ILE A 54 4.65 1.56 13.45
CA ILE A 54 4.47 0.15 13.86
C ILE A 54 5.49 -0.27 14.91
N SER A 55 5.18 -1.30 15.70
CA SER A 55 6.10 -1.98 16.60
C SER A 55 5.73 -3.46 16.76
N ASP A 56 6.50 -4.19 17.57
CA ASP A 56 6.25 -5.60 17.91
C ASP A 56 6.10 -6.49 16.66
N VAL A 57 6.92 -6.22 15.65
CA VAL A 57 6.87 -6.91 14.36
C VAL A 57 7.45 -8.32 14.52
N SER A 58 6.70 -9.31 14.07
CA SER A 58 7.15 -10.70 13.95
C SER A 58 6.70 -11.27 12.61
N VAL A 59 7.58 -12.04 11.98
CA VAL A 59 7.28 -12.82 10.77
C VAL A 59 7.62 -14.26 11.06
N ALA A 60 6.70 -15.18 10.78
CA ALA A 60 6.88 -16.61 10.97
C ALA A 60 6.26 -17.40 9.82
N GLU A 61 6.74 -18.61 9.60
CA GLU A 61 6.05 -19.61 8.79
C GLU A 61 4.76 -20.06 9.51
N ALA A 62 3.79 -20.63 8.78
CA ALA A 62 2.53 -21.09 9.35
C ALA A 62 2.68 -22.12 10.48
N GLY A 63 3.79 -22.87 10.52
CA GLY A 63 4.15 -23.76 11.62
C GLY A 63 4.73 -23.07 12.86
N GLY A 64 4.80 -21.73 12.88
CA GLY A 64 5.32 -20.93 13.99
C GLY A 64 6.83 -20.70 13.98
N LYS A 65 7.57 -21.25 13.00
CA LYS A 65 9.01 -21.04 12.86
C LYS A 65 9.31 -19.57 12.51
N PRO A 66 10.10 -18.84 13.32
CA PRO A 66 10.44 -17.45 13.04
C PRO A 66 11.22 -17.32 11.73
N MET A 67 10.94 -16.24 10.98
CA MET A 67 11.63 -15.90 9.73
C MET A 67 12.45 -14.63 9.89
N ARG A 68 13.56 -14.54 9.14
CA ARG A 68 14.32 -13.30 9.01
C ARG A 68 13.50 -12.28 8.22
N PHE A 69 13.37 -11.08 8.77
CA PHE A 69 12.67 -9.97 8.13
C PHE A 69 13.45 -8.66 8.27
N SER A 70 13.15 -7.70 7.40
CA SER A 70 13.60 -6.31 7.50
C SER A 70 12.40 -5.36 7.54
N GLN A 71 12.61 -4.21 8.16
CA GLN A 71 11.65 -3.12 8.23
C GLN A 71 12.32 -1.83 7.71
N ASP A 72 11.80 -1.30 6.62
CA ASP A 72 12.36 -0.11 5.97
C ASP A 72 11.34 1.04 6.06
N ALA A 73 11.76 2.16 6.65
CA ALA A 73 10.95 3.37 6.73
C ALA A 73 11.05 4.15 5.40
N MET A 74 9.96 4.16 4.62
CA MET A 74 9.84 4.95 3.40
C MET A 74 8.65 5.91 3.53
N ARG A 75 7.95 6.23 2.42
CA ARG A 75 6.65 6.90 2.50
C ARG A 75 5.63 6.06 3.27
N GLU A 76 5.63 4.75 3.04
CA GLU A 76 4.94 3.75 3.84
C GLU A 76 5.99 2.80 4.42
N THR A 77 5.74 2.20 5.56
CA THR A 77 6.66 1.20 6.13
C THR A 77 6.62 -0.07 5.29
N ARG A 78 7.78 -0.51 4.80
CA ARG A 78 7.93 -1.78 4.07
C ARG A 78 8.42 -2.86 5.02
N LEU A 79 7.68 -3.96 5.10
CA LEU A 79 8.13 -5.20 5.71
C LEU A 79 8.56 -6.18 4.62
N SER A 80 9.76 -6.73 4.70
CA SER A 80 10.27 -7.72 3.75
C SER A 80 10.78 -8.96 4.48
N TRP A 81 10.67 -10.14 3.87
CA TRP A 81 11.14 -11.41 4.42
C TRP A 81 11.69 -12.31 3.31
N LYS A 82 12.50 -13.30 3.70
CA LYS A 82 13.14 -14.23 2.77
C LYS A 82 12.69 -15.67 3.01
N PHE A 83 12.50 -16.39 1.92
CA PHE A 83 12.30 -17.83 1.93
C PHE A 83 13.67 -18.51 1.86
N ASP A 84 13.93 -19.43 2.79
CA ASP A 84 15.18 -20.17 2.85
C ASP A 84 14.85 -21.66 3.13
N PRO A 85 14.84 -22.52 2.10
CA PRO A 85 15.20 -22.22 0.70
C PRO A 85 14.13 -21.40 -0.07
N PRO A 86 14.47 -20.82 -1.24
CA PRO A 86 13.49 -20.21 -2.14
C PRO A 86 12.35 -21.18 -2.50
N LEU A 87 11.13 -20.67 -2.61
CA LEU A 87 9.98 -21.49 -3.02
C LEU A 87 10.07 -21.77 -4.52
N GLN A 88 10.04 -23.03 -4.93
CA GLN A 88 10.00 -23.43 -6.32
C GLN A 88 8.97 -24.53 -6.49
N ASP A 89 7.96 -24.27 -7.32
CA ASP A 89 6.81 -25.17 -7.54
C ASP A 89 6.21 -25.69 -6.23
N SER A 90 6.11 -24.80 -5.24
CA SER A 90 5.72 -25.12 -3.88
C SER A 90 4.87 -24.01 -3.24
N GLU A 91 4.27 -24.35 -2.10
CA GLU A 91 3.51 -23.39 -1.28
C GLU A 91 4.17 -23.14 0.08
N ALA A 92 3.97 -21.94 0.61
CA ALA A 92 4.39 -21.60 1.97
C ALA A 92 3.39 -20.65 2.63
N GLY A 93 2.99 -20.97 3.87
CA GLY A 93 2.20 -20.09 4.72
C GLY A 93 3.09 -19.15 5.52
N ILE A 94 2.76 -17.87 5.55
CA ILE A 94 3.47 -16.81 6.26
C ILE A 94 2.49 -16.07 7.17
N ILE A 95 2.89 -15.84 8.40
CA ILE A 95 2.16 -15.06 9.40
C ILE A 95 2.99 -13.83 9.74
N ILE A 96 2.43 -12.65 9.50
CA ILE A 96 3.03 -11.37 9.81
C ILE A 96 2.17 -10.73 10.89
N ARG A 97 2.76 -10.43 12.04
CA ARG A 97 2.06 -9.77 13.15
C ARG A 97 2.79 -8.50 13.53
N PHE A 98 2.06 -7.41 13.73
CA PHE A 98 2.63 -6.13 14.16
C PHE A 98 1.57 -5.28 14.86
N ARG A 99 2.03 -4.38 15.73
CA ARG A 99 1.21 -3.37 16.39
C ARG A 99 1.26 -2.07 15.59
N ILE A 100 0.11 -1.50 15.25
CA ILE A 100 -0.04 -0.17 14.64
C ILE A 100 -0.44 0.81 15.73
N LYS A 101 0.42 1.79 16.01
CA LYS A 101 0.23 2.75 17.11
C LYS A 101 -0.76 3.83 16.73
N GLY A 102 -1.74 4.09 17.61
CA GLY A 102 -2.73 5.14 17.41
C GLY A 102 -3.62 4.94 16.18
N ALA A 103 -3.82 3.70 15.75
CA ALA A 103 -4.59 3.36 14.56
C ALA A 103 -6.09 3.37 14.78
N LEU A 104 -6.57 3.16 16.01
CA LEU A 104 -7.98 3.29 16.35
C LEU A 104 -8.26 4.73 16.77
N GLY A 105 -9.23 5.35 16.12
CA GLY A 105 -9.61 6.73 16.34
C GLY A 105 -11.08 6.91 16.67
N GLY A 106 -11.46 8.06 17.24
CA GLY A 106 -12.84 8.44 17.56
C GLY A 106 -13.06 8.64 19.06
N ASP A 107 -14.31 8.65 19.50
CA ASP A 107 -14.72 8.90 20.88
C ASP A 107 -15.56 7.75 21.47
N LYS A 108 -16.15 7.96 22.66
CA LYS A 108 -16.94 6.92 23.35
C LYS A 108 -18.22 6.57 22.61
N ASP A 109 -18.69 7.42 21.71
CA ASP A 109 -19.90 7.17 20.95
C ASP A 109 -19.55 6.43 19.66
N TYR A 110 -18.37 6.70 19.09
CA TYR A 110 -17.99 6.23 17.77
C TYR A 110 -16.51 6.00 17.61
N ASN A 111 -16.10 4.84 17.08
CA ASN A 111 -14.73 4.66 16.61
C ASN A 111 -14.65 4.26 15.13
N VAL A 112 -13.51 4.61 14.54
CA VAL A 112 -13.12 4.34 13.17
C VAL A 112 -11.71 3.74 13.12
N PHE A 113 -11.55 2.70 12.31
CA PHE A 113 -10.26 2.15 11.90
C PHE A 113 -10.22 2.03 10.37
N SER A 114 -9.08 2.34 9.78
CA SER A 114 -8.85 2.22 8.34
C SER A 114 -7.46 1.66 8.04
N ALA A 115 -7.41 0.68 7.13
CA ALA A 115 -6.22 0.05 6.59
C ALA A 115 -6.30 0.05 5.06
N PRO A 116 -6.06 1.19 4.39
CA PRO A 116 -6.12 1.27 2.92
C PRO A 116 -5.04 0.40 2.23
N TRP A 117 -3.94 0.13 2.92
CA TRP A 117 -2.81 -0.67 2.43
C TRP A 117 -3.09 -2.18 2.36
N VAL A 118 -4.12 -2.67 3.07
CA VAL A 118 -4.35 -4.12 3.25
C VAL A 118 -4.59 -4.84 1.91
N SER A 119 -5.28 -4.20 0.98
CA SER A 119 -5.61 -4.73 -0.34
C SER A 119 -4.54 -4.50 -1.41
N ASN A 120 -3.47 -3.75 -1.10
CA ASN A 120 -2.47 -3.38 -2.09
C ASN A 120 -1.48 -4.53 -2.30
N PHE A 121 -1.59 -5.22 -3.43
CA PHE A 121 -0.69 -6.31 -3.84
C PHE A 121 -0.20 -6.11 -5.28
N LYS A 122 1.01 -6.61 -5.55
CA LYS A 122 1.59 -6.69 -6.90
C LYS A 122 1.51 -8.10 -7.51
N VAL A 123 0.87 -9.02 -6.79
CA VAL A 123 0.66 -10.41 -7.17
C VAL A 123 -0.82 -10.72 -7.06
N ASP A 124 -1.27 -11.74 -7.77
CA ASP A 124 -2.67 -12.17 -7.71
C ASP A 124 -2.99 -12.70 -6.31
N VAL A 125 -4.12 -12.28 -5.76
CA VAL A 125 -4.60 -12.71 -4.45
C VAL A 125 -6.06 -13.13 -4.56
N SER A 126 -6.37 -14.29 -4.03
CA SER A 126 -7.72 -14.84 -3.95
C SER A 126 -8.07 -15.28 -2.53
N ASP A 127 -9.35 -15.62 -2.31
CA ASP A 127 -9.90 -16.09 -1.03
C ASP A 127 -9.53 -15.17 0.15
N VAL A 128 -9.94 -13.91 0.01
CA VAL A 128 -9.61 -12.84 0.95
C VAL A 128 -10.62 -12.80 2.08
N THR A 129 -10.13 -12.85 3.32
CA THR A 129 -10.93 -12.62 4.52
C THR A 129 -10.35 -11.43 5.30
N TYR A 130 -11.17 -10.41 5.54
CA TYR A 130 -10.87 -9.35 6.48
C TYR A 130 -11.67 -9.56 7.76
N ARG A 131 -11.00 -9.55 8.91
CA ARG A 131 -11.59 -9.80 10.22
C ARG A 131 -11.27 -8.66 11.16
N PHE A 132 -12.28 -8.13 11.84
CA PHE A 132 -12.08 -7.25 12.99
C PHE A 132 -12.58 -7.94 14.24
N VAL A 133 -11.72 -8.10 15.25
CA VAL A 133 -12.03 -8.81 16.50
C VAL A 133 -12.15 -7.78 17.61
N PHE A 134 -13.27 -7.80 18.31
CA PHE A 134 -13.48 -6.90 19.44
C PHE A 134 -12.82 -7.44 20.72
N PRO A 135 -12.42 -6.55 21.65
CA PRO A 135 -11.96 -6.97 22.97
C PRO A 135 -12.99 -7.83 23.70
N GLU A 136 -12.51 -8.71 24.58
CA GLU A 136 -13.38 -9.51 25.44
C GLU A 136 -14.33 -8.61 26.26
N GLY A 137 -15.58 -9.05 26.42
CA GLY A 137 -16.62 -8.31 27.13
C GLY A 137 -17.18 -7.09 26.39
N PHE A 138 -16.64 -6.72 25.23
CA PHE A 138 -17.16 -5.62 24.44
C PHE A 138 -18.16 -6.08 23.38
N THR A 139 -19.34 -5.46 23.38
CA THR A 139 -20.44 -5.75 22.47
C THR A 139 -20.81 -4.47 21.72
N PRO A 140 -20.38 -4.30 20.46
CA PRO A 140 -20.86 -3.17 19.66
C PRO A 140 -22.36 -3.33 19.41
N SER A 141 -23.10 -2.23 19.52
CA SER A 141 -24.51 -2.13 19.11
C SER A 141 -24.64 -1.99 17.59
N ARG A 142 -23.63 -1.41 16.93
CA ARG A 142 -23.58 -1.24 15.49
C ARG A 142 -22.16 -1.35 14.96
N VAL A 143 -21.99 -2.09 13.87
CA VAL A 143 -20.74 -2.19 13.11
C VAL A 143 -21.04 -1.93 11.64
N MET A 144 -20.25 -1.07 11.01
CA MET A 144 -20.34 -0.76 9.60
C MET A 144 -18.97 -1.00 8.95
N LEU A 145 -18.92 -1.93 8.01
CA LEU A 145 -17.80 -2.10 7.09
C LEU A 145 -18.10 -1.29 5.83
N ALA A 146 -17.13 -0.52 5.35
CA ALA A 146 -17.31 0.41 4.23
C ALA A 146 -17.97 -0.26 3.00
N GLY A 147 -19.28 -0.05 2.83
CA GLY A 147 -20.08 -0.57 1.72
C GLY A 147 -20.25 -2.09 1.68
N ARG A 148 -20.01 -2.82 2.78
CA ARG A 148 -19.94 -4.29 2.78
C ARG A 148 -20.78 -4.91 3.89
N LYS A 149 -21.48 -6.01 3.59
CA LYS A 149 -22.13 -6.85 4.62
C LYS A 149 -21.04 -7.64 5.36
N ALA A 150 -21.05 -7.55 6.68
CA ALA A 150 -20.18 -8.34 7.55
C ALA A 150 -20.95 -9.56 8.07
N GLU A 151 -20.28 -10.71 8.14
CA GLU A 151 -20.74 -11.84 8.95
C GLU A 151 -20.20 -11.68 10.37
N GLU A 152 -21.08 -11.75 11.35
CA GLU A 152 -20.65 -11.86 12.74
C GLU A 152 -20.31 -13.32 13.06
N ARG A 153 -19.19 -13.54 13.76
CA ARG A 153 -18.78 -14.85 14.26
C ARG A 153 -18.29 -14.74 15.71
N THR A 154 -18.59 -15.75 16.51
CA THR A 154 -17.95 -15.97 17.80
C THR A 154 -16.72 -16.84 17.58
N LEU A 155 -15.56 -16.34 17.99
CA LEU A 155 -14.30 -17.08 17.92
C LEU A 155 -14.25 -18.18 19.01
N PRO A 156 -13.37 -19.18 18.88
CA PRO A 156 -13.22 -20.24 19.90
C PRO A 156 -12.87 -19.73 21.31
N ASP A 157 -12.24 -18.56 21.40
CA ASP A 157 -11.91 -17.87 22.66
C ASP A 157 -13.07 -17.03 23.21
N GLY A 158 -14.26 -17.10 22.61
CA GLY A 158 -15.46 -16.38 23.04
C GLY A 158 -15.54 -14.93 22.54
N ARG A 159 -14.49 -14.39 21.89
CA ARG A 159 -14.52 -13.02 21.37
C ARG A 159 -15.38 -12.92 20.12
N ARG A 160 -16.03 -11.77 19.93
CA ARG A 160 -16.82 -11.48 18.72
C ARG A 160 -15.92 -10.93 17.61
N ALA A 161 -16.08 -11.48 16.42
CA ALA A 161 -15.40 -11.07 15.21
C ALA A 161 -16.41 -10.70 14.13
N PHE A 162 -16.09 -9.68 13.34
CA PHE A 162 -16.84 -9.31 12.15
C PHE A 162 -15.97 -9.59 10.93
N GLU A 163 -16.45 -10.47 10.06
CA GLU A 163 -15.74 -10.96 8.89
C GLU A 163 -16.35 -10.43 7.61
N PHE A 164 -15.49 -10.08 6.67
CA PHE A 164 -15.85 -9.83 5.29
C PHE A 164 -15.02 -10.74 4.39
N LYS A 165 -15.70 -11.52 3.55
CA LYS A 165 -15.07 -12.44 2.61
C LYS A 165 -15.24 -11.93 1.17
N SER A 166 -14.20 -12.08 0.36
CA SER A 166 -14.22 -11.72 -1.05
C SER A 166 -13.29 -12.63 -1.85
N SER A 167 -13.62 -12.85 -3.13
CA SER A 167 -12.80 -13.61 -4.05
C SER A 167 -11.51 -12.90 -4.46
N SER A 168 -11.40 -11.58 -4.25
CA SER A 168 -10.21 -10.78 -4.58
C SER A 168 -10.06 -9.57 -3.64
N PRO A 169 -8.84 -9.03 -3.47
CA PRO A 169 -8.65 -7.81 -2.70
C PRO A 169 -9.24 -6.63 -3.48
N GLY A 170 -10.42 -6.16 -3.08
CA GLY A 170 -11.01 -4.95 -3.68
C GLY A 170 -10.14 -3.70 -3.47
N HIS A 171 -10.23 -2.73 -4.37
CA HIS A 171 -9.37 -1.51 -4.36
C HIS A 171 -9.56 -0.57 -3.14
N ALA A 172 -10.61 -0.75 -2.34
CA ALA A 172 -11.00 0.19 -1.29
C ALA A 172 -10.30 -0.03 0.07
N GLY A 173 -9.40 -1.02 0.20
CA GLY A 173 -8.82 -1.38 1.49
C GLY A 173 -9.82 -2.01 2.46
N PHE A 174 -9.53 -1.88 3.76
CA PHE A 174 -10.42 -2.27 4.84
C PHE A 174 -10.69 -1.07 5.74
N GLY A 175 -11.94 -0.93 6.17
CA GLY A 175 -12.35 0.11 7.11
C GLY A 175 -13.56 -0.36 7.91
N VAL A 176 -13.53 -0.08 9.20
CA VAL A 176 -14.61 -0.41 10.14
C VAL A 176 -14.94 0.81 10.98
N ASN A 177 -16.24 1.01 11.16
CA ASN A 177 -16.84 2.02 11.98
C ASN A 177 -17.78 1.33 12.97
N PHE A 178 -17.73 1.66 14.25
CA PHE A 178 -18.58 0.97 15.24
C PHE A 178 -19.02 1.86 16.41
N TYR A 179 -20.11 1.43 17.06
CA TYR A 179 -20.80 2.09 18.17
C TYR A 179 -21.15 1.08 19.25
N PRO A 180 -21.10 1.44 20.55
CA PRO A 180 -20.38 2.62 21.07
C PRO A 180 -18.87 2.50 20.74
N GLY A 181 -18.10 3.55 20.97
CA GLY A 181 -16.65 3.50 20.82
C GLY A 181 -15.93 2.95 22.05
N LEU A 182 -14.71 2.45 21.84
CA LEU A 182 -13.75 2.00 22.84
C LEU A 182 -12.82 3.11 23.37
N VAL A 183 -12.58 4.19 22.61
CA VAL A 183 -11.52 5.19 22.85
C VAL A 183 -12.09 6.59 23.02
N VAL A 184 -11.37 7.50 23.69
CA VAL A 184 -11.66 8.96 23.69
C VAL A 184 -10.50 9.73 23.08
N ARG A 185 -10.40 9.77 21.74
CA ARG A 185 -9.42 10.61 21.03
C ARG A 185 -9.97 11.16 19.72
N LYS A 186 -9.95 12.49 19.58
CA LYS A 186 -10.06 13.12 18.26
C LYS A 186 -8.94 12.60 17.37
N VAL A 187 -9.30 11.85 16.32
CA VAL A 187 -8.35 11.43 15.29
C VAL A 187 -7.80 12.71 14.66
N PRO A 188 -6.48 12.90 14.55
CA PRO A 188 -5.97 13.90 13.63
C PRO A 188 -6.49 13.52 12.25
N THR A 189 -7.37 14.34 11.69
CA THR A 189 -7.93 14.13 10.37
C THR A 189 -6.76 14.05 9.39
N VAL A 190 -6.34 12.84 9.03
CA VAL A 190 -5.45 12.63 7.91
C VAL A 190 -6.30 13.00 6.71
N SER A 191 -6.14 14.24 6.25
CA SER A 191 -6.72 14.73 5.03
C SER A 191 -6.18 13.86 3.90
N SER A 192 -6.89 12.77 3.63
CA SER A 192 -6.83 12.11 2.34
C SER A 192 -7.25 13.18 1.34
N SER A 193 -6.27 13.79 0.70
CA SER A 193 -6.47 14.55 -0.52
C SER A 193 -6.96 13.55 -1.56
N SER A 194 -8.24 13.20 -1.48
CA SER A 194 -8.99 12.65 -2.60
C SER A 194 -8.91 13.74 -3.67
N ARG A 195 -8.01 13.54 -4.64
CA ARG A 195 -8.18 14.15 -5.94
C ARG A 195 -9.49 13.60 -6.50
N SER A 196 -10.58 14.27 -6.14
CA SER A 196 -11.86 14.16 -6.79
C SER A 196 -11.64 14.60 -8.23
N TYR A 197 -11.46 13.61 -9.12
CA TYR A 197 -11.60 13.84 -10.55
C TYR A 197 -13.05 14.24 -10.77
N GLY A 198 -13.23 15.46 -11.26
CA GLY A 198 -14.50 16.15 -11.26
C GLY A 198 -15.60 15.44 -12.03
N SER A 199 -16.81 15.54 -11.50
CA SER A 199 -18.00 15.86 -12.29
C SER A 199 -19.04 16.45 -11.35
N GLY A 200 -19.67 17.56 -11.75
CA GLY A 200 -20.87 18.06 -11.07
C GLY A 200 -20.76 19.46 -10.48
N ARG A 201 -20.88 20.45 -11.38
CA ARG A 201 -21.46 21.79 -11.16
C ARG A 201 -22.20 21.96 -9.81
N ARG A 202 -21.67 22.79 -8.92
CA ARG A 202 -22.46 23.71 -8.09
C ARG A 202 -21.69 25.02 -7.91
N GLY A 203 -22.41 26.12 -8.09
CA GLY A 203 -21.87 27.46 -8.28
C GLY A 203 -20.98 27.92 -7.14
N GLN A 204 -19.76 28.30 -7.49
CA GLN A 204 -18.92 29.18 -6.69
C GLN A 204 -19.17 30.59 -7.21
N GLU A 205 -19.71 31.46 -6.36
CA GLU A 205 -19.71 32.89 -6.59
C GLU A 205 -18.26 33.36 -6.64
N VAL A 206 -17.78 33.61 -7.85
CA VAL A 206 -16.47 34.21 -8.09
C VAL A 206 -16.61 35.69 -7.79
N HIS A 207 -16.07 36.13 -6.64
CA HIS A 207 -15.95 37.56 -6.36
C HIS A 207 -15.12 38.23 -7.46
N PRO A 208 -15.62 39.28 -8.14
CA PRO A 208 -15.01 39.87 -9.33
C PRO A 208 -13.64 40.53 -9.08
N PHE A 209 -13.24 40.68 -7.82
CA PHE A 209 -11.99 41.34 -7.44
C PHE A 209 -10.72 40.49 -7.70
N TRP A 210 -10.83 39.16 -7.72
CA TRP A 210 -9.65 38.29 -7.91
C TRP A 210 -9.32 38.01 -9.39
N VAL A 211 -10.30 38.11 -10.29
CA VAL A 211 -10.08 37.88 -11.73
C VAL A 211 -9.30 39.04 -12.37
N ALA A 212 -9.49 40.27 -11.89
CA ALA A 212 -8.75 41.44 -12.38
C ALA A 212 -7.25 41.37 -12.07
N THR A 213 -6.86 40.90 -10.89
CA THR A 213 -5.44 40.87 -10.45
C THR A 213 -4.60 39.84 -11.23
N VAL A 214 -5.21 38.70 -11.61
CA VAL A 214 -4.52 37.66 -12.41
C VAL A 214 -4.37 38.10 -13.87
N LEU A 215 -5.36 38.78 -14.44
CA LEU A 215 -5.26 39.30 -15.81
C LEU A 215 -4.22 40.43 -15.94
N VAL A 216 -4.10 41.31 -14.93
CA VAL A 216 -3.09 42.37 -14.93
C VAL A 216 -1.67 41.81 -14.79
N THR A 217 -1.46 40.77 -13.97
CA THR A 217 -0.14 40.16 -13.79
C THR A 217 0.31 39.35 -15.01
N VAL A 218 -0.57 38.56 -15.64
CA VAL A 218 -0.20 37.82 -16.86
C VAL A 218 -0.02 38.77 -18.05
N GLY A 219 -0.85 39.80 -18.17
CA GLY A 219 -0.72 40.80 -19.23
C GLY A 219 0.59 41.61 -19.15
N SER A 220 1.01 42.00 -17.94
CA SER A 220 2.25 42.76 -17.76
C SER A 220 3.52 41.93 -18.02
N PHE A 221 3.50 40.62 -17.75
CA PHE A 221 4.61 39.72 -18.13
C PHE A 221 4.73 39.52 -19.65
N LEU A 222 3.61 39.42 -20.36
CA LEU A 222 3.64 39.28 -21.83
C LEU A 222 4.12 40.56 -22.52
N ILE A 223 3.68 41.73 -22.05
CA ILE A 223 4.12 43.02 -22.59
C ILE A 223 5.62 43.23 -22.31
N TRP A 224 6.12 42.86 -21.13
CA TRP A 224 7.55 42.95 -20.79
C TRP A 224 8.42 41.97 -21.60
N GLY A 225 7.92 40.76 -21.86
CA GLY A 225 8.56 39.78 -22.74
C GLY A 225 8.70 40.28 -24.18
N CYS A 226 7.63 40.83 -24.75
CA CYS A 226 7.65 41.38 -26.11
C CYS A 226 8.55 42.63 -26.23
N TYR A 227 8.55 43.51 -25.23
CA TYR A 227 9.42 44.71 -25.24
C TYR A 227 10.91 44.35 -25.22
N ASN A 228 11.31 43.32 -24.45
CA ASN A 228 12.70 42.87 -24.40
C ASN A 228 13.14 42.13 -25.67
N CYS A 229 12.24 41.44 -26.39
CA CYS A 229 12.56 40.82 -27.67
C CYS A 229 12.78 41.85 -28.79
N VAL A 230 11.98 42.93 -28.85
CA VAL A 230 12.16 43.99 -29.86
C VAL A 230 13.46 44.77 -29.64
N LYS A 231 13.86 44.98 -28.38
CA LYS A 231 15.08 45.74 -28.05
C LYS A 231 16.38 44.96 -28.30
N LYS A 232 16.33 43.62 -28.41
CA LYS A 232 17.53 42.76 -28.59
C LYS A 232 17.80 42.29 -30.02
N GLY A 233 17.03 42.75 -31.02
CA GLY A 233 17.45 42.75 -32.43
C GLY A 233 18.06 41.44 -32.95
N ASN A 234 17.50 40.27 -32.61
CA ASN A 234 18.03 38.99 -33.06
C ASN A 234 16.91 38.11 -33.63
N CYS A 235 16.40 38.52 -34.79
CA CYS A 235 15.56 37.70 -35.65
C CYS A 235 16.48 36.86 -36.56
N GLY A 236 16.97 35.74 -36.04
CA GLY A 236 17.69 34.74 -36.82
C GLY A 236 16.72 33.70 -37.39
N SER A 237 16.31 33.88 -38.64
CA SER A 237 15.66 32.85 -39.44
C SER A 237 16.72 31.86 -39.96
N SER A 238 16.56 30.58 -39.69
CA SER A 238 17.28 29.53 -40.41
C SER A 238 16.36 28.32 -40.61
N GLY A 239 15.82 28.23 -41.82
CA GLY A 239 15.26 27.00 -42.37
C GLY A 239 16.37 26.02 -42.75
N GLY A 240 16.02 24.74 -42.73
CA GLY A 240 16.88 23.65 -43.17
C GLY A 240 16.04 22.40 -43.26
N GLY A 241 15.60 22.08 -44.47
CA GLY A 241 15.03 20.77 -44.79
C GLY A 241 16.13 19.76 -45.06
N SER A 242 15.84 18.49 -44.78
CA SER A 242 16.49 17.36 -45.45
C SER A 242 15.74 16.07 -45.14
N SER A 243 15.46 15.35 -46.23
CA SER A 243 14.76 14.09 -46.40
C SER A 243 15.74 12.90 -46.38
N TYR A 244 15.48 11.82 -45.64
CA TYR A 244 15.95 10.48 -46.03
C TYR A 244 15.16 9.34 -45.38
N SER A 245 14.94 8.36 -46.24
CA SER A 245 14.39 7.01 -46.13
C SER A 245 15.28 6.00 -45.40
N GLY A 246 14.63 4.99 -44.82
CA GLY A 246 15.02 3.58 -44.97
C GLY A 246 16.13 3.02 -44.08
N GLY A 247 15.96 1.76 -43.67
CA GLY A 247 17.09 0.90 -43.33
C GLY A 247 16.99 0.18 -41.99
N SER A 248 16.53 -1.07 -42.06
CA SER A 248 16.69 -2.14 -41.09
C SER A 248 18.16 -2.43 -40.76
N SER A 249 18.50 -2.75 -39.51
CA SER A 249 19.35 -3.90 -39.15
C SER A 249 19.72 -3.93 -37.66
N SER A 250 19.38 -5.06 -37.05
CA SER A 250 20.07 -5.87 -36.03
C SER A 250 21.49 -5.50 -35.52
N SER A 251 21.62 -5.76 -34.21
CA SER A 251 22.70 -6.44 -33.47
C SER A 251 23.97 -5.70 -33.00
N CYS A 252 24.47 -6.20 -31.85
CA CYS A 252 25.82 -6.09 -31.25
C CYS A 252 26.06 -4.87 -30.31
N SER A 253 26.78 -4.88 -29.17
CA SER A 253 27.48 -5.87 -28.33
C SER A 253 28.08 -5.11 -27.11
N SER A 254 28.42 -5.84 -26.03
CA SER A 254 29.46 -5.54 -25.01
C SER A 254 29.13 -4.48 -23.95
N CYS A 255 29.43 -4.62 -22.65
CA CYS A 255 30.72 -4.95 -22.01
C CYS A 255 30.50 -5.79 -20.71
N SER A 256 31.16 -6.93 -20.49
CA SER A 256 32.54 -7.15 -20.00
C SER A 256 32.76 -6.80 -18.51
N SER A 257 32.91 -7.83 -17.66
CA SER A 257 33.86 -7.87 -16.53
C SER A 257 33.96 -9.31 -16.00
N CYS A 258 35.07 -9.97 -16.34
CA CYS A 258 35.51 -11.27 -15.84
C CYS A 258 36.53 -11.07 -14.71
N SER A 259 36.56 -11.99 -13.73
CA SER A 259 37.78 -12.43 -13.03
C SER A 259 37.44 -13.70 -12.21
N SER A 260 37.79 -14.87 -12.77
CA SER A 260 38.85 -15.82 -12.33
C SER A 260 38.39 -16.88 -11.31
N CYS A 261 38.24 -18.16 -11.71
CA CYS A 261 39.21 -19.28 -11.60
C CYS A 261 39.29 -19.83 -10.15
N SER A 262 39.35 -21.12 -9.81
CA SER A 262 39.49 -22.40 -10.52
C SER A 262 39.64 -23.46 -9.41
N SER A 263 39.00 -24.63 -9.50
CA SER A 263 39.45 -25.91 -8.90
C SER A 263 38.47 -27.05 -9.24
N CYS A 264 38.77 -27.78 -10.31
CA CYS A 264 38.33 -29.15 -10.51
C CYS A 264 39.58 -30.03 -10.48
N GLY A 265 39.54 -31.14 -9.76
CA GLY A 265 40.58 -32.16 -9.81
C GLY A 265 40.43 -33.18 -8.71
N SER A 266 39.73 -34.29 -8.98
CA SER A 266 40.31 -35.63 -8.84
C SER A 266 39.32 -36.71 -9.30
N CYS A 267 39.64 -37.35 -10.41
CA CYS A 267 39.18 -38.68 -10.79
C CYS A 267 40.44 -39.48 -11.11
N GLY A 268 40.63 -40.65 -10.48
CA GLY A 268 41.69 -41.60 -10.85
C GLY A 268 42.26 -42.37 -9.65
N GLY A 269 41.89 -43.65 -9.56
CA GLY A 269 42.37 -44.60 -8.56
C GLY A 269 41.34 -45.69 -8.29
#